data_AF-A0A2V6B859-F1
#
_entry.id   AF-A0A2V6B859-F1
#
_cell.length_a   1.000
_cell.length_b   1.000
_cell.length_c   1.000
_cell.angle_alpha   90.00
_cell.angle_beta   90.00
_cell.angle_gamma   90.00
#
_symmetry.space_group_name_H-M   'P 1'
#
loop_
_entity.id
_entity.type
_entity.pdbx_description
1 polymer ?
#
loop_
_entity_poly.entity_id
_entity_poly.type
_entity_poly.pdbx_seq_one_letter_code
_entity_poly.pdbx_strand_id
1 'polypeptide(L)'
;MIVADKQRKRQSVHWRTPDSTVLVIELLDYTFDSLTWMQDRSFSSDYADTGFLEIWLADFSTMEAYGEVRLIGLYPPEFWGVHHQPALEGKPHG
;
A
#
# COMPACT_ATOMS: atom_id res chain seq x y z
N MET A 1 -20.18 -11.08 2.10
CA MET A 1 -19.55 -10.68 3.38
C MET A 1 -18.06 -11.02 3.31
N ILE A 2 -17.26 -10.17 2.65
CA ILE A 2 -15.85 -10.44 2.32
C ILE A 2 -14.95 -10.46 3.57
N VAL A 3 -15.32 -9.69 4.60
CA VAL A 3 -14.57 -9.59 5.86
C VAL A 3 -14.60 -10.91 6.65
N ALA A 4 -15.77 -11.56 6.76
CA ALA A 4 -15.89 -12.82 7.50
C ALA A 4 -15.09 -13.96 6.86
N ASP A 5 -15.05 -14.02 5.52
CA ASP A 5 -14.26 -15.02 4.81
C ASP A 5 -12.75 -14.80 4.99
N LYS A 6 -12.29 -13.54 5.02
CA LYS A 6 -10.89 -13.22 5.34
C LYS A 6 -10.54 -13.61 6.78
N GLN A 7 -11.41 -13.33 7.75
CA GLN A 7 -11.19 -13.69 9.16
C GLN A 7 -11.13 -15.21 9.36
N ARG A 8 -12.01 -15.96 8.70
CA ARG A 8 -11.97 -17.43 8.70
C ARG A 8 -10.66 -17.98 8.12
N LYS A 9 -10.11 -17.34 7.08
CA LYS A 9 -8.84 -17.73 6.47
C LYS A 9 -7.64 -17.44 7.38
N ARG A 10 -7.68 -16.37 8.17
CA ARG A 10 -6.67 -16.05 9.18
C ARG A 10 -6.64 -17.03 10.35
N GLN A 11 -7.78 -17.59 10.70
CA GLN A 11 -7.90 -18.63 11.73
C GLN A 11 -7.49 -20.03 11.21
N SER A 12 -7.07 -20.15 9.95
CA SER A 12 -6.60 -21.41 9.40
C SER A 12 -5.29 -21.84 10.05
N VAL A 13 -5.21 -23.12 10.45
CA VAL A 13 -4.04 -23.77 11.07
C VAL A 13 -2.76 -23.62 10.24
N HIS A 14 -2.88 -23.35 8.93
CA HIS A 14 -1.74 -23.19 8.03
C HIS A 14 -1.27 -21.73 7.85
N TRP A 15 -2.01 -20.76 8.39
CA TRP A 15 -1.65 -19.34 8.29
C TRP A 15 -0.65 -18.97 9.40
N ARG A 16 0.63 -18.92 9.06
CA ARG A 16 1.73 -18.83 10.04
C ARG A 16 2.04 -17.42 10.56
N THR A 17 1.50 -16.37 9.93
CA THR A 17 1.87 -14.97 10.19
C THR A 17 0.67 -14.00 10.11
N PRO A 18 -0.45 -14.28 10.81
CA PRO A 18 -1.64 -13.42 10.74
C PRO A 18 -1.36 -11.98 11.16
N ASP A 19 -0.51 -11.79 12.16
CA ASP A 19 -0.19 -10.48 12.74
C ASP A 19 1.10 -9.86 12.16
N SER A 20 1.68 -10.50 11.14
CA SER A 20 2.92 -10.07 10.48
C SER A 20 2.78 -10.05 8.95
N THR A 21 1.55 -9.94 8.46
CA THR A 21 1.28 -9.83 7.02
C THR A 21 1.24 -8.37 6.60
N VAL A 22 2.00 -8.03 5.54
CA VAL A 22 1.92 -6.75 4.82
C VAL A 22 1.07 -6.96 3.56
N LEU A 23 0.18 -6.01 3.26
CA LEU A 23 -0.60 -5.98 2.02
C LEU A 23 -0.02 -4.94 1.06
N VAL A 24 0.34 -5.36 -0.14
CA VAL A 24 0.74 -4.46 -1.23
C VAL A 24 -0.22 -4.62 -2.39
N ILE A 25 -0.79 -3.51 -2.88
CA ILE A 25 -1.76 -3.49 -3.97
C ILE A 25 -1.14 -2.74 -5.14
N GLU A 26 -1.04 -3.39 -6.29
CA GLU A 26 -0.59 -2.74 -7.52
C GLU A 26 -1.70 -1.84 -8.09
N LEU A 27 -1.34 -0.61 -8.44
CA LEU A 27 -2.20 0.32 -9.16
C LEU A 27 -1.97 0.18 -10.66
N LEU A 28 -3.00 -0.31 -11.36
CA LEU A 28 -3.05 -0.38 -12.82
C LEU A 28 -3.93 0.75 -13.35
N ASP A 29 -3.48 1.42 -14.42
CA ASP A 29 -4.27 2.39 -15.19
C ASP A 29 -4.96 3.48 -14.34
N TYR A 30 -4.23 4.07 -13.40
CA TYR A 30 -4.74 5.12 -12.51
C TYR A 30 -4.18 6.51 -12.88
N THR A 31 -4.84 7.56 -12.41
CA THR A 31 -4.33 8.94 -12.49
C THR A 31 -4.13 9.47 -11.07
N PHE A 32 -3.12 10.32 -10.85
CA PHE A 32 -2.87 10.86 -9.51
C PHE A 32 -4.07 11.64 -8.94
N ASP A 33 -4.88 12.25 -9.81
CA ASP A 33 -6.12 12.94 -9.44
C ASP A 33 -7.17 11.99 -8.82
N SER A 34 -7.14 10.69 -9.19
CA SER A 34 -7.98 9.67 -8.57
C SER A 34 -7.59 9.35 -7.12
N LEU A 35 -6.43 9.82 -6.66
CA LEU A 35 -5.92 9.67 -5.29
C LEU A 35 -6.16 10.91 -4.41
N THR A 36 -7.01 11.84 -4.83
CA THR A 36 -7.36 13.05 -4.04
C THR A 36 -7.82 12.76 -2.62
N TRP A 37 -8.49 11.63 -2.40
CA TRP A 37 -8.90 11.15 -1.08
C TRP A 37 -7.72 10.92 -0.11
N MET A 38 -6.51 10.71 -0.62
CA MET A 38 -5.32 10.55 0.23
C MET A 38 -4.91 11.83 0.97
N GLN A 39 -5.40 12.98 0.55
CA GLN A 39 -5.16 14.22 1.29
C GLN A 39 -5.89 14.21 2.64
N ASP A 40 -6.94 13.39 2.77
CA ASP A 40 -7.68 13.23 4.01
C ASP A 40 -7.11 12.10 4.86
N ARG A 41 -6.41 12.47 5.94
CA ARG A 41 -5.81 11.51 6.86
C ARG A 41 -6.84 10.80 7.74
N SER A 42 -8.11 11.21 7.75
CA SER A 42 -9.15 10.53 8.54
C SER A 42 -9.33 9.07 8.14
N PHE A 43 -9.02 8.72 6.88
CA PHE A 43 -9.09 7.36 6.38
C PHE A 43 -7.97 6.45 6.89
N SER A 44 -6.88 7.00 7.42
CA SER A 44 -5.74 6.20 7.89
C SER A 44 -6.10 5.24 9.03
N SER A 45 -7.08 5.59 9.86
CA SER A 45 -7.57 4.74 10.95
C SER A 45 -8.54 3.64 10.49
N ASP A 46 -9.16 3.77 9.33
CA ASP A 46 -10.17 2.80 8.83
C ASP A 46 -9.56 1.42 8.55
N TYR A 47 -8.23 1.38 8.43
CA TYR A 47 -7.47 0.17 8.14
C TYR A 47 -7.00 -0.58 9.40
N ALA A 48 -7.20 -0.03 10.60
CA ALA A 48 -6.73 -0.64 11.84
C ALA A 48 -7.31 -2.05 12.08
N ASP A 49 -8.59 -2.25 11.77
CA ASP A 49 -9.28 -3.55 11.95
C ASP A 49 -9.04 -4.52 10.79
N THR A 50 -8.25 -4.12 9.80
CA THR A 50 -7.93 -5.00 8.68
C THR A 50 -7.02 -6.13 9.10
N GLY A 51 -6.27 -6.02 10.21
CA GLY A 51 -5.28 -6.98 10.73
C GLY A 51 -4.07 -7.22 9.81
N PHE A 52 -3.76 -6.28 8.92
CA PHE A 52 -2.44 -6.21 8.29
C PHE A 52 -1.54 -5.29 9.12
N LEU A 53 -0.25 -5.60 9.16
CA LEU A 53 0.73 -4.74 9.84
C LEU A 53 0.91 -3.43 9.07
N GLU A 54 0.95 -3.53 7.74
CA GLU A 54 1.10 -2.40 6.83
C GLU A 54 0.24 -2.62 5.58
N ILE A 55 -0.21 -1.53 4.99
CA ILE A 55 -0.94 -1.53 3.72
C ILE A 55 -0.33 -0.46 2.81
N TRP A 56 0.05 -0.90 1.60
CA TRP A 56 0.71 -0.08 0.60
C TRP A 56 0.00 -0.18 -0.75
N LEU A 57 -0.02 0.92 -1.49
CA LEU A 57 -0.25 0.92 -2.93
C LEU A 57 1.11 1.05 -3.63
N ALA A 58 1.32 0.23 -4.65
CA ALA A 58 2.52 0.25 -5.48
C ALA A 58 2.16 0.74 -6.89
N ASP A 59 2.83 1.80 -7.30
CA ASP A 59 2.74 2.35 -8.64
C ASP A 59 4.00 2.00 -9.43
N PHE A 60 3.81 1.19 -10.45
CA PHE A 60 4.86 0.74 -11.38
C PHE A 60 4.92 1.58 -12.65
N SER A 61 4.02 2.54 -12.86
CA SER A 61 4.04 3.41 -14.06
C SER A 61 5.33 4.22 -14.18
N THR A 62 5.99 4.49 -13.06
CA THR A 62 7.27 5.20 -13.00
C THR A 62 8.48 4.30 -13.25
N MET A 63 8.29 2.97 -13.29
CA MET A 63 9.40 2.01 -13.37
C MET A 63 10.17 2.12 -14.68
N GLU A 64 9.48 2.27 -15.81
CA GLU A 64 10.14 2.43 -17.12
C GLU A 64 10.80 3.80 -17.27
N ALA A 65 10.19 4.86 -16.70
CA ALA A 65 10.66 6.24 -16.87
C ALA A 65 11.81 6.63 -15.93
N TYR A 66 11.85 6.03 -14.73
CA TYR A 66 12.76 6.45 -13.66
C TYR A 66 13.45 5.28 -12.95
N GLY A 67 13.15 4.03 -13.32
CA GLY A 67 13.70 2.85 -12.65
C GLY A 67 13.21 2.68 -11.20
N GLU A 68 12.18 3.41 -10.79
CA GLU A 68 11.63 3.38 -9.42
C GLU A 68 10.17 2.92 -9.37
N VAL A 69 9.84 2.16 -8.33
CA VAL A 69 8.46 1.88 -7.93
C VAL A 69 8.09 2.88 -6.86
N ARG A 70 7.01 3.63 -7.10
CA ARG A 70 6.48 4.58 -6.12
C ARG A 70 5.58 3.84 -5.15
N LEU A 71 5.81 4.02 -3.86
CA LEU A 71 4.99 3.43 -2.82
C LEU A 71 4.12 4.50 -2.16
N ILE A 72 2.92 4.11 -1.81
CA ILE A 72 1.94 4.98 -1.18
C ILE A 72 1.43 4.24 0.06
N GLY A 73 1.72 4.76 1.24
CA GLY A 73 1.31 4.14 2.49
C GLY A 73 -0.11 4.53 2.87
N LEU A 74 -0.90 3.52 3.24
CA LEU A 74 -2.28 3.66 3.73
C LEU A 74 -2.40 3.30 5.21
N TYR A 75 -1.52 2.41 5.71
CA TYR A 75 -1.48 2.01 7.11
C TYR A 75 -0.08 1.47 7.44
N PRO A 76 0.48 1.74 8.64
CA PRO A 76 -0.08 2.56 9.73
C PRO A 76 -0.11 4.06 9.41
N PRO A 77 -0.81 4.90 10.21
CA PRO A 77 -0.91 6.34 9.99
C PRO A 77 0.45 7.05 9.88
N GLU A 78 1.49 6.53 10.55
CA GLU A 78 2.87 7.04 10.46
C GLU A 78 3.44 6.98 9.02
N PHE A 79 2.98 6.02 8.22
CA PHE A 79 3.41 5.83 6.84
C PHE A 79 2.43 6.41 5.83
N TRP A 80 1.43 7.19 6.28
CA TRP A 80 0.44 7.76 5.36
C TRP A 80 1.07 8.73 4.35
N GLY A 81 0.83 8.46 3.06
CA GLY A 81 1.23 9.33 1.96
C GLY A 81 2.22 8.69 0.99
N VAL A 82 2.82 9.51 0.13
CA VAL A 82 3.71 9.07 -0.96
C VAL A 82 5.14 8.94 -0.44
N HIS A 83 5.77 7.81 -0.73
CA HIS A 83 7.16 7.51 -0.41
C HIS A 83 7.95 7.22 -1.69
N HIS A 84 9.10 7.87 -1.78
CA HIS A 84 10.05 7.70 -2.86
C HIS A 84 11.34 7.09 -2.31
N GLN A 85 12.08 6.39 -3.16
CA GLN A 85 13.39 5.89 -2.78
C GLN A 85 14.42 7.02 -2.96
N PRO A 86 15.02 7.56 -1.89
CA PRO A 86 15.90 8.73 -2.00
C PRO A 86 17.14 8.50 -2.89
N ALA A 87 17.53 7.24 -3.07
CA ALA A 87 18.67 6.86 -3.92
C ALA A 87 18.40 7.02 -5.43
N LEU A 88 17.15 7.25 -5.84
CA LEU A 88 16.72 7.36 -7.24
C LEU A 88 16.16 8.75 -7.58
N GLU A 89 16.17 9.70 -6.63
CA GLU A 89 15.83 11.10 -6.90
C GLU A 89 16.80 11.68 -7.95
N GLY A 90 16.33 11.78 -9.19
CA GLY A 90 16.90 12.68 -10.19
C GLY A 90 17.90 12.09 -11.19
N LYS A 91 17.99 10.78 -11.38
CA LYS A 91 18.70 10.23 -12.57
C LYS A 91 17.72 9.50 -13.49
N PRO A 92 17.24 10.16 -14.57
CA PRO A 92 16.66 9.45 -15.68
C PRO A 92 17.71 8.47 -16.20
N HIS A 93 17.36 7.19 -16.30
CA HIS A 93 18.16 6.25 -17.06
C HIS A 93 17.99 6.60 -18.54
N GLY A 94 18.98 7.33 -19.08
CA GLY A 94 19.16 7.52 -20.52
C GLY A 94 19.88 6.35 -21.15
#